data_AF-J3HD05-F1
#
_entry.id   AF-J3HD05-F1
#
_cell.length_a   1.000
_cell.length_b   1.000
_cell.length_c   1.000
_cell.angle_alpha   90.00
_cell.angle_beta   90.00
_cell.angle_gamma   90.00
#
_symmetry.space_group_name_H-M   'P 1'
#
loop_
_entity.id
_entity.type
_entity.pdbx_description
1 polymer ?
#
loop_
_entity_poly.entity_id
_entity_poly.type
_entity_poly.pdbx_seq_one_letter_code
_entity_poly.pdbx_strand_id
1 'polypeptide(L)'
;KSDARLRFMDPQYGFVTPLARFFTVGFTDEKVRGVRMSPQVEPLLLDDTLKVVLDLQDQWRNAGWVPIRVKDFPSLADTPQWRAQLRDVNKGGTVYWRAGDKYQLMLVVSRFRDNKRPTEERYLITLGIHRSRGVQ
;
A
#
# COMPACT_ATOMS: atom_id res chain seq x y z
N LYS A 1 18.60 -13.13 8.00
CA LYS A 1 17.84 -11.96 7.50
C LYS A 1 16.53 -11.90 8.27
N SER A 2 16.13 -10.72 8.77
CA SER A 2 14.87 -10.53 9.51
C SER A 2 13.84 -9.89 8.58
N ASP A 3 12.90 -10.67 8.07
CA ASP A 3 11.74 -10.12 7.37
C ASP A 3 10.68 -9.70 8.42
N ALA A 4 9.88 -8.68 8.11
CA ALA A 4 8.87 -8.11 9.02
C ALA A 4 7.46 -8.26 8.44
N ARG A 5 6.43 -8.22 9.27
CA ARG A 5 5.04 -8.01 8.82
C ARG A 5 4.37 -7.01 9.75
N LEU A 6 3.45 -6.21 9.22
CA LEU A 6 2.64 -5.33 10.03
C LEU A 6 1.31 -6.01 10.37
N ARG A 7 0.98 -6.03 11.65
CA ARG A 7 -0.39 -6.23 12.13
C ARG A 7 -0.87 -4.90 12.70
N PHE A 8 -1.79 -4.23 12.01
CA PHE A 8 -2.45 -3.05 12.54
C PHE A 8 -3.57 -3.52 13.46
N MET A 9 -3.41 -3.34 14.78
CA MET A 9 -4.27 -3.96 15.81
C MET A 9 -5.40 -3.05 16.31
N ASP A 10 -5.89 -2.14 15.48
CA ASP A 10 -7.10 -1.38 15.84
C ASP A 10 -8.31 -2.32 15.90
N PRO A 11 -9.16 -2.28 16.94
CA PRO A 11 -10.28 -3.21 17.10
C PRO A 11 -11.30 -3.19 15.96
N GLN A 12 -11.42 -2.06 15.26
CA GLN A 12 -12.34 -1.91 14.11
C GLN A 12 -11.57 -1.89 12.80
N TYR A 13 -10.49 -1.11 12.73
CA TYR A 13 -9.79 -0.81 11.49
C TYR A 13 -8.57 -1.72 11.21
N GLY A 14 -8.43 -2.81 11.95
CA GLY A 14 -7.26 -3.68 11.88
C GLY A 14 -7.09 -4.41 10.54
N PHE A 15 -5.84 -4.67 10.17
CA PHE A 15 -5.47 -5.45 8.98
C PHE A 15 -4.04 -6.00 9.10
N VAL A 16 -3.67 -6.93 8.22
CA VAL A 16 -2.35 -7.58 8.22
C VAL A 16 -1.70 -7.47 6.86
N THR A 17 -0.41 -7.13 6.82
CA THR A 17 0.37 -7.15 5.58
C THR A 17 1.08 -8.49 5.38
N PRO A 18 1.39 -8.85 4.12
CA PRO A 18 2.41 -9.84 3.83
C PRO A 18 3.79 -9.50 4.44
N LEU A 19 4.73 -10.43 4.30
CA LEU A 19 6.12 -10.22 4.68
C LEU A 19 6.75 -9.09 3.86
N ALA A 20 7.57 -8.30 4.54
CA ALA A 20 8.19 -7.08 4.09
C ALA A 20 9.66 -7.07 4.47
N ARG A 21 10.51 -6.61 3.55
CA ARG A 21 11.93 -6.36 3.87
C ARG A 21 12.21 -4.92 4.29
N PHE A 22 11.42 -3.98 3.80
CA PHE A 22 11.52 -2.56 4.15
C PHE A 22 10.37 -2.16 5.09
N PHE A 23 10.73 -1.65 6.26
CA PHE A 23 9.78 -1.22 7.28
C PHE A 23 10.39 -0.08 8.09
N THR A 24 9.67 1.05 8.18
CA THR A 24 10.10 2.23 8.93
C THR A 24 8.95 2.77 9.77
N VAL A 25 9.28 3.19 11.00
CA VAL A 25 8.34 3.83 11.93
C VAL A 25 8.82 5.24 12.19
N GLY A 26 8.00 6.22 11.85
CA GLY A 26 8.22 7.60 12.26
C GLY A 26 7.74 7.78 13.70
N PHE A 27 8.65 8.09 14.61
CA PHE A 27 8.38 8.24 16.04
C PHE A 27 8.82 9.61 16.53
N THR A 28 7.94 10.33 17.22
CA THR A 28 8.23 11.67 17.78
C THR A 28 7.31 11.92 18.98
N ASP A 29 7.81 12.58 20.02
CA ASP A 29 7.05 12.87 21.25
C ASP A 29 6.41 11.61 21.86
N GLU A 30 7.19 10.53 21.91
CA GLU A 30 6.77 9.22 22.41
C GLU A 30 5.58 8.60 21.65
N LYS A 31 5.28 9.09 20.45
CA LYS A 31 4.13 8.69 19.64
C LYS A 31 4.56 8.28 18.24
N VAL A 32 3.92 7.23 17.73
CA VAL A 32 4.03 6.86 16.31
C VAL A 32 3.29 7.90 15.48
N ARG A 33 4.03 8.64 14.64
CA ARG A 33 3.49 9.62 13.67
C ARG A 33 3.04 8.94 12.37
N GLY A 34 3.67 7.82 12.03
CA GLY A 34 3.27 7.00 10.90
C GLY A 34 4.17 5.80 10.69
N VAL A 35 3.70 4.91 9.83
CA VAL A 35 4.42 3.71 9.40
C VAL A 35 4.56 3.77 7.88
N ARG A 36 5.75 3.51 7.36
CA ARG A 36 5.98 3.33 5.92
C ARG A 36 6.69 2.01 5.67
N MET A 37 6.17 1.20 4.76
CA MET A 37 6.73 -0.11 4.45
C MET A 37 6.48 -0.54 3.01
N SER A 38 7.18 -1.58 2.57
CA SER A 38 6.86 -2.31 1.35
C SER A 38 6.37 -3.71 1.72
N PRO A 39 5.08 -4.05 1.53
CA PRO A 39 4.48 -5.34 1.91
C PRO A 39 4.91 -6.48 0.97
N GLN A 40 6.21 -6.59 0.77
CA GLN A 40 6.88 -7.58 -0.07
C GLN A 40 8.36 -7.67 0.34
N VAL A 41 8.93 -8.87 0.20
CA VAL A 41 10.34 -9.12 0.53
C VAL A 41 11.27 -8.76 -0.64
N GLU A 42 10.74 -8.84 -1.86
CA GLU A 42 11.40 -8.49 -3.12
C GLU A 42 10.41 -7.78 -4.06
N PRO A 43 10.89 -7.07 -5.09
CA PRO A 43 10.04 -6.61 -6.19
C PRO A 43 9.22 -7.76 -6.79
N LEU A 44 7.91 -7.54 -6.94
CA LEU A 44 6.95 -8.57 -7.35
C LEU A 44 6.71 -8.53 -8.86
N LEU A 45 6.22 -9.63 -9.43
CA LEU A 45 5.61 -9.61 -10.76
C LEU A 45 4.26 -8.88 -10.70
N LEU A 46 3.72 -8.48 -11.86
CA LEU A 46 2.46 -7.73 -11.92
C LEU A 46 1.28 -8.48 -11.28
N ASP A 47 1.13 -9.78 -11.56
CA ASP A 47 0.04 -10.59 -11.02
C ASP A 47 0.10 -10.70 -9.50
N ASP A 48 1.28 -10.93 -8.94
CA ASP A 48 1.45 -11.05 -7.49
C ASP A 48 1.29 -9.70 -6.79
N THR A 49 1.65 -8.61 -7.48
CA THR A 49 1.39 -7.25 -7.01
C THR A 49 -0.11 -7.00 -6.90
N LEU A 50 -0.88 -7.34 -7.93
CA LEU A 50 -2.33 -7.19 -7.92
C LEU A 50 -2.98 -8.03 -6.82
N LYS A 51 -2.54 -9.29 -6.62
CA LYS A 51 -3.03 -10.13 -5.51
C LYS A 51 -2.85 -9.45 -4.16
N VAL A 52 -1.64 -8.96 -3.85
CA VAL A 52 -1.34 -8.30 -2.56
C VAL A 52 -2.17 -7.03 -2.38
N VAL A 53 -2.27 -6.20 -3.42
CA VAL A 53 -2.99 -4.92 -3.34
C VAL A 53 -4.49 -5.14 -3.20
N LEU A 54 -5.06 -6.09 -3.94
CA LEU A 54 -6.48 -6.40 -3.88
C LEU A 54 -6.86 -6.99 -2.52
N ASP A 55 -6.06 -7.91 -2.00
CA ASP A 55 -6.25 -8.47 -0.64
C ASP A 55 -6.21 -7.37 0.43
N LEU A 56 -5.25 -6.44 0.36
CA LEU A 56 -5.20 -5.30 1.28
C LEU A 56 -6.44 -4.41 1.17
N GLN A 57 -6.88 -4.07 -0.05
CA GLN A 57 -8.10 -3.28 -0.23
C GLN A 57 -9.37 -4.01 0.22
N ASP A 58 -9.44 -5.34 0.07
CA ASP A 58 -10.53 -6.17 0.58
C ASP A 58 -10.57 -6.14 2.11
N GLN A 59 -9.42 -6.35 2.77
CA GLN A 59 -9.30 -6.23 4.22
C GLN A 59 -9.74 -4.84 4.70
N TRP A 60 -9.32 -3.77 4.02
CA TRP A 60 -9.69 -2.40 4.38
C TRP A 60 -11.19 -2.16 4.23
N ARG A 61 -11.82 -2.58 3.13
CA ARG A 61 -13.27 -2.47 2.95
C ARG A 61 -14.03 -3.20 4.07
N ASN A 62 -13.61 -4.42 4.40
CA ASN A 62 -14.24 -5.22 5.45
C ASN A 62 -14.05 -4.63 6.85
N ALA A 63 -12.94 -3.93 7.09
CA ALA A 63 -12.62 -3.25 8.35
C ALA A 63 -13.20 -1.81 8.43
N GLY A 64 -14.05 -1.41 7.49
CA GLY A 64 -14.74 -0.11 7.51
C GLY A 64 -13.89 1.08 7.07
N TRP A 65 -12.77 0.84 6.38
CA TRP A 65 -12.06 1.91 5.68
C TRP A 65 -12.83 2.30 4.41
N VAL A 66 -12.80 3.59 4.09
CA VAL A 66 -13.44 4.13 2.88
C VAL A 66 -12.39 4.71 1.93
N PRO A 67 -12.51 4.49 0.62
CA PRO A 67 -11.61 5.11 -0.35
C PRO A 67 -11.91 6.62 -0.41
N ILE A 68 -10.87 7.44 -0.49
CA ILE A 68 -10.98 8.89 -0.57
C ILE A 68 -10.22 9.41 -1.79
N ARG A 69 -10.60 10.62 -2.26
CA ARG A 69 -9.99 11.25 -3.45
C ARG A 69 -10.10 10.39 -4.72
N VAL A 70 -11.17 9.58 -4.81
CA VAL A 70 -11.37 8.56 -5.86
C VAL A 70 -11.42 9.12 -7.29
N LYS A 71 -11.73 10.42 -7.44
CA LYS A 71 -11.71 11.11 -8.74
C LYS A 71 -10.31 11.14 -9.35
N ASP A 72 -9.31 11.38 -8.51
CA ASP A 72 -7.91 11.51 -8.93
C ASP A 72 -7.09 10.23 -8.63
N PHE A 73 -7.53 9.48 -7.61
CA PHE A 73 -6.85 8.30 -7.06
C PHE A 73 -7.84 7.14 -6.92
N PRO A 74 -8.37 6.61 -8.04
CA PRO A 74 -9.33 5.52 -8.01
C PRO A 74 -8.71 4.26 -7.39
N SER A 75 -9.52 3.45 -6.70
CA SER A 75 -9.06 2.17 -6.15
C SER A 75 -8.51 1.25 -7.25
N LEU A 76 -7.48 0.48 -6.92
CA LEU A 76 -6.83 -0.44 -7.85
C LEU A 76 -7.76 -1.63 -8.12
N ALA A 77 -7.83 -2.09 -9.38
CA ALA A 77 -8.61 -3.24 -9.78
C ALA A 77 -7.84 -4.10 -10.80
N ASP A 78 -8.08 -5.42 -10.82
CA ASP A 78 -7.51 -6.30 -11.84
C ASP A 78 -8.30 -6.18 -13.15
N THR A 79 -7.98 -5.15 -13.92
CA THR A 79 -8.58 -4.86 -15.23
C THR A 79 -7.49 -4.63 -16.26
N PRO A 80 -7.76 -4.85 -17.57
CA PRO A 80 -6.80 -4.54 -18.63
C PRO A 80 -6.29 -3.09 -18.58
N GLN A 81 -7.16 -2.14 -18.23
CA GLN A 81 -6.83 -0.71 -18.13
C GLN A 81 -5.82 -0.46 -17.02
N TRP A 82 -6.07 -1.01 -15.82
CA TRP A 82 -5.14 -0.90 -14.71
C TRP A 82 -3.80 -1.59 -14.99
N ARG A 83 -3.82 -2.78 -15.60
CA ARG A 83 -2.60 -3.49 -16.01
C ARG A 83 -1.78 -2.67 -17.01
N ALA A 84 -2.42 -2.06 -18.00
CA ALA A 84 -1.76 -1.19 -18.96
C ALA A 84 -1.16 0.05 -18.27
N GLN A 85 -1.90 0.67 -17.35
CA GLN A 85 -1.40 1.82 -16.58
C GLN A 85 -0.20 1.47 -15.70
N LEU A 86 -0.21 0.32 -15.01
CA LEU A 86 0.91 -0.10 -14.16
C LEU A 86 2.17 -0.44 -14.98
N ARG A 87 2.03 -0.95 -16.21
CA ARG A 87 3.15 -1.26 -17.11
C ARG A 87 3.88 -0.02 -17.63
N ASP A 88 3.16 1.10 -17.77
CA ASP A 88 3.73 2.38 -18.18
C ASP A 88 4.65 2.93 -17.07
N VAL A 89 5.95 3.04 -17.38
CA VAL A 89 6.99 3.45 -16.44
C VAL A 89 6.83 4.86 -15.90
N ASN A 90 6.09 5.73 -16.60
CA ASN A 90 5.81 7.10 -16.18
C ASN A 90 4.53 7.18 -15.35
N LYS A 91 3.82 6.06 -15.18
CA LYS A 91 2.58 5.96 -14.41
C LYS A 91 2.74 4.96 -13.27
N GLY A 92 1.70 4.89 -12.46
CA GLY A 92 1.56 3.96 -11.35
C GLY A 92 0.13 3.95 -10.85
N GLY A 93 -0.08 3.31 -9.72
CA GLY A 93 -1.30 3.40 -8.93
C GLY A 93 -1.02 4.15 -7.65
N THR A 94 -1.81 5.16 -7.31
CA THR A 94 -1.84 5.72 -5.97
C THR A 94 -3.27 5.70 -5.49
N VAL A 95 -3.51 5.18 -4.29
CA VAL A 95 -4.83 5.11 -3.67
C VAL A 95 -4.75 5.66 -2.26
N TYR A 96 -5.83 6.32 -1.84
CA TYR A 96 -5.96 6.84 -0.49
C TYR A 96 -7.21 6.24 0.16
N TRP A 97 -7.06 5.82 1.42
CA TRP A 97 -8.16 5.29 2.22
C TRP A 97 -8.20 5.97 3.57
N ARG A 98 -9.38 6.07 4.17
CA ARG A 98 -9.60 6.72 5.46
C ARG A 98 -10.39 5.82 6.39
N ALA A 99 -9.97 5.77 7.64
CA ALA A 99 -10.68 5.11 8.74
C ALA A 99 -11.19 6.19 9.69
N GLY A 100 -12.46 6.59 9.49
CA GLY A 100 -13.09 7.66 10.26
C GLY A 100 -12.25 8.94 10.29
N ASP A 101 -12.16 9.55 11.47
CA ASP A 101 -11.29 10.69 11.78
C ASP A 101 -9.92 10.28 12.33
N LYS A 102 -9.62 8.97 12.38
CA LYS A 102 -8.44 8.43 13.08
C LYS A 102 -7.23 8.29 12.18
N TYR A 103 -7.39 7.65 11.02
CA TYR A 103 -6.27 7.23 10.19
C TYR A 103 -6.48 7.49 8.71
N GLN A 104 -5.38 7.64 8.00
CA GLN A 104 -5.33 7.67 6.54
C GLN A 104 -4.24 6.72 6.04
N LEU A 105 -4.57 5.95 5.01
CA LEU A 105 -3.62 5.14 4.26
C LEU A 105 -3.30 5.81 2.92
N MET A 106 -2.06 5.65 2.51
CA MET A 106 -1.61 5.84 1.14
C MET A 106 -0.99 4.53 0.68
N LEU A 107 -1.44 4.00 -0.44
CA LEU A 107 -0.78 2.89 -1.10
C LEU A 107 -0.36 3.30 -2.50
N VAL A 108 0.91 3.09 -2.81
CA VAL A 108 1.51 3.40 -4.11
C VAL A 108 2.03 2.10 -4.72
N VAL A 109 1.72 1.89 -6.00
CA VAL A 109 2.22 0.78 -6.82
C VAL A 109 2.90 1.38 -8.03
N SER A 110 4.16 1.01 -8.26
CA SER A 110 4.89 1.46 -9.43
C SER A 110 5.80 0.38 -9.97
N ARG A 111 6.04 0.42 -11.28
CA ARG A 111 7.08 -0.38 -11.90
C ARG A 111 8.45 0.02 -11.33
N PHE A 112 9.30 -0.96 -11.09
CA PHE A 112 10.60 -0.81 -10.48
C PHE A 112 11.66 -1.53 -11.31
N ARG A 113 12.75 -0.83 -11.59
CA ARG A 113 13.91 -1.42 -12.28
C ARG A 113 14.75 -2.21 -11.26
N ASP A 114 14.56 -3.53 -11.24
CA ASP A 114 15.34 -4.41 -10.39
C ASP A 114 16.68 -4.78 -11.05
N ASN A 115 17.78 -4.30 -10.48
CA ASN A 115 19.13 -4.60 -10.97
C ASN A 115 19.46 -6.10 -10.92
N LYS A 116 18.83 -6.88 -10.03
CA LYS A 116 19.05 -8.32 -9.94
C LYS A 116 18.29 -9.11 -11.01
N ARG A 117 17.26 -8.50 -11.59
CA ARG A 117 16.36 -9.11 -12.58
C ARG A 117 16.05 -8.10 -13.70
N PRO A 118 17.06 -7.68 -14.48
CA PRO A 118 16.94 -6.55 -15.40
C PRO A 118 16.00 -6.79 -16.59
N THR A 119 15.70 -8.05 -16.91
CA THR A 119 14.83 -8.45 -18.02
C THR A 119 13.36 -8.61 -17.63
N GLU A 120 13.03 -8.47 -16.35
CA GLU A 120 11.69 -8.74 -15.84
C GLU A 120 10.95 -7.46 -15.45
N GLU A 121 9.63 -7.45 -15.67
CA GLU A 121 8.76 -6.42 -15.14
C GLU A 121 8.52 -6.65 -13.66
N ARG A 122 9.16 -5.82 -12.83
CA ARG A 122 9.05 -5.87 -11.38
C ARG A 122 8.37 -4.64 -10.82
N TYR A 123 7.69 -4.80 -9.70
CA TYR A 123 6.83 -3.79 -9.10
C TYR A 123 7.09 -3.66 -7.61
N LEU A 124 7.01 -2.42 -7.12
CA LEU A 124 7.05 -2.10 -5.70
C LEU A 124 5.71 -1.57 -5.24
N ILE A 125 5.30 -2.05 -4.06
CA ILE A 125 4.21 -1.51 -3.27
C ILE A 125 4.83 -0.71 -2.13
N THR A 126 4.34 0.50 -1.92
CA THR A 126 4.64 1.31 -0.74
C THR A 126 3.35 1.59 -0.01
N LEU A 127 3.26 1.16 1.25
CA LEU A 127 2.15 1.44 2.15
C LEU A 127 2.61 2.47 3.19
N GLY A 128 1.84 3.55 3.31
CA GLY A 128 1.97 4.56 4.35
C GLY A 128 0.72 4.61 5.22
N ILE A 129 0.88 4.60 6.54
CA ILE A 129 -0.18 4.77 7.52
C ILE A 129 0.12 6.01 8.34
N HIS A 130 -0.85 6.91 8.41
CA HIS A 130 -0.71 8.17 9.15
C HIS A 130 -1.97 8.42 9.97
N ARG A 131 -1.82 9.21 11.03
CA ARG A 131 -3.00 9.81 11.68
C ARG A 131 -3.73 10.68 10.66
N SER A 132 -5.05 10.56 10.60
CA SER A 132 -5.85 11.46 9.79
C SER A 132 -5.66 12.87 10.33
N ARG A 133 -5.30 13.80 9.45
CA ARG A 133 -5.44 15.22 9.77
C ARG A 133 -6.94 15.48 9.65
N GLY A 134 -7.60 15.85 10.74
CA GLY A 134 -9.03 16.15 10.74
C GLY A 134 -9.40 17.03 9.55
N VAL A 135 -10.58 16.82 9.01
CA VAL A 135 -11.14 17.75 8.02
C VAL A 135 -11.31 19.07 8.78
N GLN A 136 -10.56 20.10 8.39
CA GLN A 136 -10.93 21.47 8.73
C GLN A 136 -12.22 21.82 7.99
#